data_AF-A0A9Q1BSJ7-F1
#
_entry.id   AF-A0A9Q1BSJ7-F1
#
_cell.length_a   1.000
_cell.length_b   1.000
_cell.length_c   1.000
_cell.angle_alpha   90.00
_cell.angle_beta   90.00
_cell.angle_gamma   90.00
#
_symmetry.space_group_name_H-M   'P 1'
#
loop_
_entity.id
_entity.type
_entity.pdbx_description
1 polymer ?
#
loop_
_entity_poly.entity_id
_entity_poly.type
_entity_poly.pdbx_seq_one_letter_code
_entity_poly.pdbx_strand_id
1 'polypeptide(L)'
;MKKAEEEKQELEKGTSETRDKLKETRNQLEQLKKEGAREEKIAEVTAELKKLEDDFEKWKEKEEELAKKERLTPWNVDTLSQDGFQKTMINKYEEKEENLTEEEEMDRQKKFVEKYEKEIKKFGMYKRLDDSQQFLLAHTHLACEFTANYLVIWCIDLEEEGKSSLMAQVAHQTITMQFLLELAKNLKEDPRACIRPFFTKMKKAEEQYQTAFDDELAAFIGRVKERAEVRKERARELAEEQAKKEEEERQARLGPGGLDPVEVMESLPPALQKCFETQDIPLLQETLKTMSLKEAKYHMDRCAKSGLWVPAPSAKEALERDEEDEEDEEEEEVYEDALDK
;
A
#
# COMPACT_ATOMS: atom_id res chain seq x y z
N MET A 1 43.42 -41.98 -14.58
CA MET A 1 42.42 -42.33 -13.56
C MET A 1 41.99 -43.78 -13.70
N LYS A 2 41.12 -44.18 -14.64
CA LYS A 2 40.68 -45.59 -14.78
C LYS A 2 41.79 -46.66 -14.74
N LYS A 3 42.86 -46.48 -15.52
CA LYS A 3 44.01 -47.42 -15.52
C LYS A 3 44.77 -47.49 -14.19
N ALA A 4 44.88 -46.37 -13.47
CA ALA A 4 45.55 -46.31 -12.17
C ALA A 4 44.67 -46.92 -11.06
N GLU A 5 43.35 -46.80 -11.20
CA GLU A 5 42.36 -47.39 -10.31
C GLU A 5 42.25 -48.92 -10.51
N GLU A 6 42.35 -49.39 -11.76
CA GLU A 6 42.49 -50.81 -12.11
C GLU A 6 43.81 -51.38 -11.56
N GLU A 7 44.94 -50.68 -11.74
CA GLU A 7 46.25 -51.07 -11.20
C GLU A 7 46.22 -51.15 -9.66
N LYS A 8 45.53 -50.21 -8.99
CA LYS A 8 45.31 -50.23 -7.54
C LYS A 8 44.49 -51.44 -7.09
N GLN A 9 43.40 -51.76 -7.78
CA GLN A 9 42.56 -52.91 -7.46
C GLN A 9 43.29 -54.25 -7.67
N GLU A 10 44.13 -54.36 -8.69
CA GLU A 10 44.96 -55.56 -8.89
C GLU A 10 46.05 -55.70 -7.83
N LEU A 11 46.66 -54.59 -7.40
CA LEU A 11 47.64 -54.55 -6.32
C LEU A 11 47.02 -54.93 -4.97
N GLU A 12 45.84 -54.41 -4.63
CA GLU A 12 45.13 -54.76 -3.40
C GLU A 12 44.76 -56.26 -3.36
N LYS A 13 44.28 -56.81 -4.48
CA LYS A 13 43.99 -58.25 -4.61
C LYS A 13 45.24 -59.11 -4.46
N GLY A 14 46.30 -58.78 -5.19
CA GLY A 14 47.57 -59.52 -5.13
C GLY A 14 48.21 -59.50 -3.74
N THR A 15 48.13 -58.37 -3.04
CA THR A 15 48.63 -58.21 -1.67
C THR A 15 47.81 -59.01 -0.67
N SER A 16 46.47 -58.99 -0.79
CA SER A 16 45.58 -59.80 0.06
C SER A 16 45.81 -61.30 -0.12
N GLU A 17 45.85 -61.78 -1.37
CA GLU A 17 46.06 -63.20 -1.67
C GLU A 17 47.43 -63.69 -1.20
N THR A 18 48.49 -62.89 -1.38
CA THR A 18 49.84 -63.26 -0.93
C THR A 18 49.94 -63.23 0.60
N ARG A 19 49.24 -62.31 1.27
CA ARG A 19 49.15 -62.24 2.73
C ARG A 19 48.42 -63.45 3.32
N ASP A 20 47.35 -63.90 2.69
CA ASP A 20 46.57 -65.05 3.16
C ASP A 20 47.34 -66.36 2.94
N LYS A 21 47.99 -66.52 1.77
CA LYS A 21 48.91 -67.63 1.52
C LYS A 21 50.07 -67.66 2.51
N LEU A 22 50.68 -66.51 2.83
CA LEU A 22 51.73 -66.41 3.85
C LEU A 22 51.27 -66.91 5.23
N LYS A 23 50.05 -66.55 5.66
CA LYS A 23 49.50 -67.01 6.95
C LYS A 23 49.22 -68.51 6.92
N GLU A 24 48.67 -69.02 5.83
CA GLU A 24 48.39 -70.46 5.67
C GLU A 24 49.68 -71.28 5.70
N THR A 25 50.71 -70.90 4.93
CA THR A 25 51.99 -71.61 4.90
C THR A 25 52.75 -71.49 6.23
N ARG A 26 52.62 -70.37 6.95
CA ARG A 26 53.17 -70.20 8.31
C ARG A 26 52.49 -71.13 9.32
N ASN A 27 51.17 -71.26 9.25
CA ASN A 27 50.40 -72.17 10.11
C ASN A 27 50.71 -73.64 9.79
N GLN A 28 50.86 -73.98 8.50
CA GLN A 28 51.28 -75.31 8.05
C GLN A 28 52.69 -75.65 8.56
N LEU A 29 53.61 -74.69 8.54
CA LEU A 29 54.95 -74.88 9.07
C LEU A 29 54.95 -75.09 10.60
N GLU A 30 54.12 -74.36 11.35
CA GLU A 30 53.95 -74.58 12.79
C GLU A 30 53.32 -75.94 13.12
N GLN A 31 52.36 -76.40 12.32
CA GLN A 31 51.75 -77.74 12.48
C GLN A 31 52.77 -78.84 12.18
N LEU A 32 53.52 -78.74 11.08
CA LEU A 32 54.55 -79.71 10.69
C LEU A 32 55.70 -79.79 11.71
N LYS A 33 56.02 -78.67 12.38
CA LYS A 33 56.99 -78.63 13.50
C LYS A 33 56.45 -79.29 14.78
N LYS A 34 55.15 -79.20 15.05
CA LYS A 34 54.50 -79.85 16.20
C LYS A 34 54.32 -81.35 16.01
N GLU A 35 54.14 -81.80 14.78
CA GLU A 35 53.90 -83.22 14.43
C GLU A 35 55.18 -84.04 14.21
N GLY A 36 56.37 -83.41 14.20
CA GLY A 36 57.65 -84.12 14.06
C GLY A 36 57.88 -84.74 12.67
N ALA A 37 57.51 -84.02 11.60
CA ALA A 37 57.63 -84.48 10.22
C ALA A 37 59.09 -84.50 9.70
N ARG A 38 59.34 -85.24 8.59
CA ARG A 38 60.66 -85.33 7.91
C ARG A 38 61.25 -83.95 7.61
N GLU A 39 62.55 -83.79 7.86
CA GLU A 39 63.32 -82.56 7.62
C GLU A 39 63.18 -82.03 6.17
N GLU A 40 63.01 -82.90 5.18
CA GLU A 40 62.78 -82.53 3.77
C GLU A 40 61.49 -81.72 3.55
N LYS A 41 60.38 -82.09 4.21
CA LYS A 41 59.10 -81.38 4.08
C LYS A 41 59.13 -80.04 4.81
N ILE A 42 59.86 -79.98 5.92
CA ILE A 42 60.11 -78.73 6.65
C ILE A 42 60.96 -77.80 5.77
N ALA A 43 61.99 -78.33 5.09
CA ALA A 43 62.82 -77.56 4.18
C ALA A 43 62.02 -77.02 2.97
N GLU A 44 61.15 -77.83 2.37
CA GLU A 44 60.28 -77.43 1.26
C GLU A 44 59.32 -76.30 1.65
N VAL A 45 58.59 -76.45 2.77
CA VAL A 45 57.66 -75.43 3.27
C VAL A 45 58.39 -74.16 3.76
N THR A 46 59.62 -74.28 4.30
CA THR A 46 60.45 -73.09 4.59
C THR A 46 60.89 -72.35 3.33
N ALA A 47 61.16 -73.07 2.23
CA ALA A 47 61.53 -72.47 0.96
C ALA A 47 60.32 -71.81 0.28
N GLU A 48 59.12 -72.39 0.40
CA GLU A 48 57.87 -71.78 -0.03
C GLU A 48 57.51 -70.53 0.78
N LEU A 49 57.73 -70.56 2.11
CA LEU A 49 57.57 -69.37 2.95
C LEU A 49 58.51 -68.24 2.54
N LYS A 50 59.79 -68.52 2.30
CA LYS A 50 60.75 -67.51 1.83
C LYS A 50 60.33 -66.92 0.48
N LYS A 51 59.86 -67.74 -0.46
CA LYS A 51 59.36 -67.26 -1.76
C LYS A 51 58.12 -66.37 -1.60
N LEU A 52 57.20 -66.75 -0.72
CA LEU A 52 56.00 -65.96 -0.42
C LEU A 52 56.33 -64.65 0.32
N GLU A 53 57.36 -64.64 1.17
CA GLU A 53 57.88 -63.44 1.83
C GLU A 53 58.49 -62.49 0.79
N ASP A 54 59.32 -63.00 -0.13
CA ASP A 54 59.90 -62.23 -1.23
C ASP A 54 58.81 -61.65 -2.16
N ASP A 55 57.75 -62.42 -2.45
CA ASP A 55 56.64 -61.96 -3.29
C ASP A 55 55.79 -60.92 -2.57
N PHE A 56 55.57 -61.05 -1.26
CA PHE A 56 54.89 -60.03 -0.46
C PHE A 56 55.68 -58.73 -0.38
N GLU A 57 57.01 -58.79 -0.28
CA GLU A 57 57.88 -57.62 -0.30
C GLU A 57 57.81 -56.90 -1.66
N LYS A 58 57.79 -57.65 -2.78
CA LYS A 58 57.56 -57.07 -4.13
C LYS A 58 56.18 -56.42 -4.27
N TRP A 59 55.14 -56.98 -3.66
CA TRP A 59 53.80 -56.35 -3.66
C TRP A 59 53.79 -55.05 -2.88
N LYS A 60 54.45 -55.03 -1.72
CA LYS A 60 54.59 -53.83 -0.88
C LYS A 60 55.39 -52.73 -1.58
N GLU A 61 56.49 -53.06 -2.26
CA GLU A 61 57.24 -52.09 -3.07
C GLU A 61 56.36 -51.46 -4.17
N LYS A 62 55.52 -52.26 -4.85
CA LYS A 62 54.59 -51.75 -5.86
C LYS A 62 53.50 -50.85 -5.26
N GLU A 63 53.02 -51.14 -4.06
CA GLU A 63 52.07 -50.32 -3.32
C GLU A 63 52.68 -48.96 -2.95
N GLU A 64 53.94 -48.95 -2.50
CA GLU A 64 54.68 -47.71 -2.20
C GLU A 64 54.95 -46.88 -3.45
N GLU A 65 55.26 -47.50 -4.58
CA GLU A 65 55.41 -46.82 -5.88
C GLU A 65 54.08 -46.23 -6.36
N LEU A 66 52.95 -46.93 -6.16
CA LEU A 66 51.63 -46.39 -6.47
C LEU A 66 51.29 -45.20 -5.57
N ALA A 67 51.58 -45.26 -4.28
CA ALA A 67 51.37 -44.14 -3.35
C ALA A 67 52.22 -42.91 -3.71
N LYS A 68 53.46 -43.11 -4.17
CA LYS A 68 54.31 -42.02 -4.71
C LYS A 68 53.70 -41.44 -5.98
N LYS A 69 53.19 -42.28 -6.89
CA LYS A 69 52.48 -41.85 -8.11
C LYS A 69 51.24 -41.04 -7.74
N GLU A 70 50.39 -41.50 -6.82
CA GLU A 70 49.20 -40.78 -6.34
C GLU A 70 49.58 -39.41 -5.74
N ARG A 71 50.65 -39.33 -4.93
CA ARG A 71 51.14 -38.05 -4.37
C ARG A 71 51.69 -37.10 -5.45
N LEU A 72 52.24 -37.64 -6.52
CA LEU A 72 52.77 -36.89 -7.67
C LEU A 72 51.69 -36.57 -8.71
N THR A 73 50.47 -37.10 -8.59
CA THR A 73 49.40 -36.79 -9.53
C THR A 73 49.05 -35.30 -9.47
N PRO A 74 49.02 -34.60 -10.61
CA PRO A 74 48.63 -33.21 -10.65
C PRO A 74 47.18 -33.03 -10.19
N TRP A 75 46.95 -31.99 -9.40
CA TRP A 75 45.60 -31.59 -8.99
C TRP A 75 44.76 -31.20 -10.22
N ASN A 76 43.66 -31.90 -10.42
CA ASN A 76 42.62 -31.68 -11.41
C ASN A 76 41.24 -31.65 -10.72
N VAL A 77 40.18 -31.30 -11.45
CA VAL A 77 38.82 -31.18 -10.89
C VAL A 77 38.34 -32.43 -10.15
N ASP A 78 38.79 -33.61 -10.56
CA ASP A 78 38.42 -34.89 -9.97
C ASP A 78 39.27 -35.28 -8.73
N THR A 79 40.44 -34.65 -8.55
CA THR A 79 41.34 -34.89 -7.40
C THR A 79 41.29 -33.76 -6.37
N LEU A 80 40.82 -32.56 -6.77
CA LEU A 80 40.72 -31.39 -5.91
C LEU A 80 39.48 -31.43 -5.00
N SER A 81 38.33 -31.88 -5.54
CA SER A 81 37.06 -31.86 -4.82
C SER A 81 36.05 -32.84 -5.42
N GLN A 82 35.06 -33.23 -4.63
CA GLN A 82 33.88 -33.97 -5.08
C GLN A 82 32.63 -33.12 -4.85
N ASP A 83 31.59 -33.33 -5.65
CA ASP A 83 30.35 -32.60 -5.48
C ASP A 83 29.62 -33.09 -4.22
N GLY A 84 29.65 -32.27 -3.17
CA GLY A 84 29.05 -32.60 -1.87
C GLY A 84 27.53 -32.41 -1.84
N PHE A 85 27.01 -31.47 -2.64
CA PHE A 85 25.58 -31.19 -2.70
C PHE A 85 25.25 -30.35 -3.93
N GLN A 86 24.43 -30.91 -4.82
CA GLN A 86 23.90 -30.20 -5.98
C GLN A 86 22.39 -30.08 -5.87
N LYS A 87 21.88 -28.83 -5.80
CA LYS A 87 20.45 -28.53 -5.91
C LYS A 87 20.25 -27.37 -6.87
N THR A 88 19.52 -27.63 -7.94
CA THR A 88 19.04 -26.59 -8.86
C THR A 88 17.59 -26.28 -8.55
N MET A 89 17.28 -24.99 -8.38
CA MET A 89 15.90 -24.51 -8.24
C MET A 89 15.66 -23.51 -9.36
N ILE A 90 14.81 -23.87 -10.31
CA ILE A 90 14.38 -22.98 -11.38
C ILE A 90 13.09 -22.32 -10.89
N ASN A 91 13.11 -20.99 -10.76
CA ASN A 91 11.92 -20.23 -10.44
C ASN A 91 11.00 -20.25 -11.67
N LYS A 92 9.93 -21.05 -11.63
CA LYS A 92 8.92 -21.04 -12.69
C LYS A 92 8.16 -19.72 -12.62
N TYR A 93 7.93 -19.10 -13.77
CA TYR A 93 7.09 -17.92 -13.85
C TYR A 93 5.64 -18.32 -13.50
N GLU A 94 5.11 -17.75 -12.42
CA GLU A 94 3.69 -17.87 -12.09
C GLU A 94 2.92 -16.88 -12.97
N GLU A 95 1.95 -17.36 -13.73
CA GLU A 95 0.99 -16.48 -14.40
C GLU A 95 0.22 -15.70 -13.33
N LYS A 96 0.14 -14.37 -13.49
CA LYS A 96 -0.65 -13.54 -12.57
C LYS A 96 -2.10 -13.99 -12.67
N GLU A 97 -2.72 -14.28 -11.53
CA GLU A 97 -4.15 -14.56 -11.46
C GLU A 97 -4.92 -13.30 -11.89
N GLU A 98 -5.43 -13.30 -13.13
CA GLU A 98 -6.17 -12.17 -13.73
C GLU A 98 -7.59 -12.00 -13.16
N ASN A 99 -7.97 -12.74 -12.11
CA ASN A 99 -9.33 -12.81 -11.60
C ASN A 99 -9.43 -12.44 -10.12
N LEU A 100 -8.87 -11.30 -9.71
CA LEU A 100 -9.32 -10.70 -8.44
C LEU A 100 -10.63 -9.95 -8.68
N THR A 101 -11.55 -10.07 -7.73
CA THR A 101 -12.80 -9.29 -7.74
C THR A 101 -12.50 -7.80 -7.59
N GLU A 102 -13.26 -6.92 -8.26
CA GLU A 102 -13.07 -5.45 -8.23
C GLU A 102 -12.99 -4.89 -6.80
N GLU A 103 -13.72 -5.49 -5.86
CA GLU A 103 -13.72 -5.12 -4.44
C GLU A 103 -12.37 -5.42 -3.75
N GLU A 104 -11.73 -6.54 -4.06
CA GLU A 104 -10.43 -6.90 -3.51
C GLU A 104 -9.31 -6.02 -4.09
N GLU A 105 -9.43 -5.62 -5.35
CA GLU A 105 -8.52 -4.66 -5.98
C GLU A 105 -8.61 -3.28 -5.34
N MET A 106 -9.82 -2.81 -5.00
CA MET A 106 -10.01 -1.55 -4.27
C MET A 106 -9.37 -1.60 -2.87
N ASP A 107 -9.57 -2.70 -2.14
CA ASP A 107 -8.95 -2.88 -0.82
C ASP A 107 -7.43 -2.94 -0.88
N ARG A 108 -6.90 -3.62 -1.91
CA ARG A 108 -5.46 -3.67 -2.18
C ARG A 108 -4.92 -2.29 -2.54
N GLN A 109 -5.64 -1.54 -3.36
CA GLN A 109 -5.30 -0.17 -3.71
C GLN A 109 -5.27 0.72 -2.47
N LYS A 110 -6.28 0.63 -1.59
CA LYS A 110 -6.34 1.42 -0.36
C LYS A 110 -5.15 1.13 0.56
N LYS A 111 -4.88 -0.15 0.84
CA LYS A 111 -3.72 -0.58 1.66
C LYS A 111 -2.38 -0.14 1.03
N PHE A 112 -2.27 -0.20 -0.29
CA PHE A 112 -1.07 0.22 -1.00
C PHE A 112 -0.85 1.73 -0.88
N VAL A 113 -1.91 2.52 -1.12
CA VAL A 113 -1.88 3.98 -1.01
C VAL A 113 -1.53 4.39 0.41
N GLU A 114 -2.19 3.84 1.43
CA GLU A 114 -1.90 4.15 2.84
C GLU A 114 -0.44 3.87 3.22
N LYS A 115 0.15 2.79 2.69
CA LYS A 115 1.54 2.42 2.98
C LYS A 115 2.56 3.30 2.26
N TYR A 116 2.30 3.65 0.99
CA TYR A 116 3.29 4.30 0.12
C TYR A 116 2.93 5.75 -0.25
N GLU A 117 1.93 6.35 0.37
CA GLU A 117 1.44 7.71 0.08
C GLU A 117 2.58 8.73 -0.03
N LYS A 118 3.50 8.71 0.95
CA LYS A 118 4.62 9.65 1.00
C LYS A 118 5.59 9.44 -0.16
N GLU A 119 5.79 8.20 -0.60
CA GLU A 119 6.67 7.87 -1.72
C GLU A 119 6.02 8.26 -3.05
N ILE A 120 4.71 8.04 -3.19
CA ILE A 120 3.93 8.44 -4.38
C ILE A 120 3.93 9.97 -4.51
N LYS A 121 3.68 10.70 -3.42
CA LYS A 121 3.75 12.18 -3.41
C LYS A 121 5.15 12.69 -3.76
N LYS A 122 6.20 12.06 -3.22
CA LYS A 122 7.59 12.38 -3.60
C LYS A 122 7.84 12.17 -5.09
N PHE A 123 7.35 11.06 -5.65
CA PHE A 123 7.44 10.80 -7.08
C PHE A 123 6.77 11.90 -7.90
N GLY A 124 5.53 12.28 -7.55
CA GLY A 124 4.78 13.33 -8.25
C GLY A 124 5.43 14.72 -8.19
N MET A 125 6.34 14.96 -7.25
CA MET A 125 7.10 16.21 -7.16
C MET A 125 8.36 16.24 -8.05
N TYR A 126 8.75 15.14 -8.70
CA TYR A 126 9.87 15.20 -9.64
C TYR A 126 9.49 15.85 -10.97
N LYS A 127 10.50 16.33 -11.70
CA LYS A 127 10.34 16.87 -13.06
C LYS A 127 11.40 16.30 -14.01
N ARG A 128 12.64 16.16 -13.53
CA ARG A 128 13.75 15.63 -14.32
C ARG A 128 13.61 14.13 -14.52
N LEU A 129 13.76 13.68 -15.76
CA LEU A 129 13.68 12.27 -16.14
C LEU A 129 14.71 11.39 -15.41
N ASP A 130 15.93 11.91 -15.17
CA ASP A 130 16.98 11.17 -14.46
C ASP A 130 16.59 10.89 -13.01
N ASP A 131 16.05 11.91 -12.32
CA ASP A 131 15.65 11.80 -10.92
C ASP A 131 14.44 10.87 -10.78
N SER A 132 13.44 11.03 -11.66
CA SER A 132 12.27 10.13 -11.74
C SER A 132 12.68 8.68 -12.00
N GLN A 133 13.65 8.46 -12.92
CA GLN A 133 14.17 7.14 -13.23
C GLN A 133 14.87 6.51 -12.02
N GLN A 134 15.78 7.24 -11.37
CA GLN A 134 16.53 6.73 -10.23
C GLN A 134 15.60 6.43 -9.05
N PHE A 135 14.59 7.27 -8.82
CA PHE A 135 13.59 7.06 -7.78
C PHE A 135 12.75 5.81 -8.03
N LEU A 136 12.23 5.62 -9.25
CA LEU A 136 11.45 4.42 -9.60
C LEU A 136 12.29 3.14 -9.58
N LEU A 137 13.59 3.22 -9.86
CA LEU A 137 14.50 2.08 -9.73
C LEU A 137 14.77 1.72 -8.27
N ALA A 138 14.81 2.69 -7.37
CA ALA A 138 14.90 2.45 -5.92
C ALA A 138 13.57 1.93 -5.35
N HIS A 139 12.45 2.38 -5.88
CA HIS A 139 11.09 2.07 -5.43
C HIS A 139 10.28 1.39 -6.55
N THR A 140 10.72 0.20 -6.98
CA THR A 140 10.12 -0.51 -8.12
C THR A 140 8.64 -0.85 -7.90
N HIS A 141 8.20 -1.01 -6.65
CA HIS A 141 6.79 -1.27 -6.32
C HIS A 141 5.85 -0.14 -6.72
N LEU A 142 6.33 1.09 -6.91
CA LEU A 142 5.53 2.24 -7.35
C LEU A 142 5.14 2.18 -8.82
N ALA A 143 5.82 1.39 -9.64
CA ALA A 143 5.45 1.16 -11.03
C ALA A 143 4.23 0.21 -11.12
N CYS A 144 3.05 0.73 -10.79
CA CYS A 144 1.79 0.01 -10.79
C CYS A 144 0.62 0.97 -11.10
N GLU A 145 -0.53 0.40 -11.49
CA GLU A 145 -1.74 1.16 -11.81
C GLU A 145 -2.28 1.95 -10.62
N PHE A 146 -2.14 1.40 -9.40
CA PHE A 146 -2.58 2.07 -8.17
C PHE A 146 -1.89 3.43 -7.96
N THR A 147 -0.59 3.52 -8.27
CA THR A 147 0.15 4.79 -8.19
C THR A 147 -0.39 5.80 -9.20
N ALA A 148 -0.64 5.38 -10.45
CA ALA A 148 -1.21 6.27 -11.46
C ALA A 148 -2.60 6.77 -11.04
N ASN A 149 -3.47 5.89 -10.54
CA ASN A 149 -4.80 6.25 -10.06
C ASN A 149 -4.75 7.25 -8.91
N TYR A 150 -3.85 7.04 -7.94
CA TYR A 150 -3.67 7.96 -6.83
C TYR A 150 -3.19 9.34 -7.30
N LEU A 151 -2.22 9.40 -8.21
CA LEU A 151 -1.71 10.67 -8.74
C LEU A 151 -2.80 11.44 -9.50
N VAL A 152 -3.69 10.76 -10.21
CA VAL A 152 -4.85 11.39 -10.88
C VAL A 152 -5.78 12.04 -9.86
N ILE A 153 -6.13 11.33 -8.78
CA ILE A 153 -6.98 11.88 -7.71
C ILE A 153 -6.29 13.07 -7.06
N TRP A 154 -5.00 12.95 -6.77
CA TRP A 154 -4.23 14.03 -6.18
C TRP A 154 -4.16 15.28 -7.08
N CYS A 155 -4.09 15.12 -8.41
CA CYS A 155 -4.20 16.24 -9.34
C CYS A 155 -5.54 16.97 -9.24
N ILE A 156 -6.65 16.24 -9.07
CA ILE A 156 -7.99 16.84 -8.90
C ILE A 156 -8.05 17.59 -7.58
N ASP A 157 -7.64 16.97 -6.48
CA ASP A 157 -7.68 17.59 -5.15
C ASP A 157 -6.82 18.88 -5.12
N LEU A 158 -5.66 18.89 -5.80
CA LEU A 158 -4.81 20.08 -5.92
C LEU A 158 -5.46 21.22 -6.72
N GLU A 159 -6.25 20.90 -7.76
CA GLU A 159 -6.98 21.89 -8.53
C GLU A 159 -8.19 22.43 -7.76
N GLU A 160 -8.83 21.59 -6.95
CA GLU A 160 -9.86 22.01 -6.00
C GLU A 160 -9.31 22.97 -4.95
N GLU A 161 -8.10 22.71 -4.44
CA GLU A 161 -7.37 23.62 -3.54
C GLU A 161 -6.83 24.89 -4.24
N GLY A 162 -6.96 25.02 -5.57
CA GLY A 162 -6.45 26.16 -6.34
C GLY A 162 -4.93 26.17 -6.56
N LYS A 163 -4.23 25.05 -6.34
CA LYS A 163 -2.78 24.90 -6.51
C LYS A 163 -2.41 24.45 -7.92
N SER A 164 -2.84 25.19 -8.94
CA SER A 164 -2.70 24.78 -10.34
C SER A 164 -1.24 24.58 -10.80
N SER A 165 -0.28 25.33 -10.25
CA SER A 165 1.14 25.14 -10.58
C SER A 165 1.69 23.80 -10.08
N LEU A 166 1.27 23.35 -8.89
CA LEU A 166 1.68 22.06 -8.34
C LEU A 166 0.96 20.94 -9.07
N MET A 167 -0.33 21.13 -9.38
CA MET A 167 -1.12 20.18 -10.17
C MET A 167 -0.45 19.90 -11.52
N ALA A 168 0.02 20.92 -12.25
CA ALA A 168 0.71 20.73 -13.53
C ALA A 168 1.99 19.89 -13.41
N GLN A 169 2.73 20.05 -12.31
CA GLN A 169 3.93 19.26 -12.04
C GLN A 169 3.59 17.80 -11.71
N VAL A 170 2.57 17.57 -10.88
CA VAL A 170 2.09 16.22 -10.58
C VAL A 170 1.53 15.55 -11.84
N ALA A 171 0.78 16.29 -12.64
CA ALA A 171 0.20 15.82 -13.91
C ALA A 171 1.27 15.29 -14.87
N HIS A 172 2.41 15.97 -14.98
CA HIS A 172 3.54 15.49 -15.78
C HIS A 172 4.02 14.11 -15.33
N GLN A 173 4.16 13.89 -14.01
CA GLN A 173 4.56 12.58 -13.48
C GLN A 173 3.46 11.53 -13.60
N THR A 174 2.18 11.93 -13.52
CA THR A 174 1.04 11.04 -13.78
C THR A 174 1.08 10.48 -15.19
N ILE A 175 1.26 11.35 -16.20
CA ILE A 175 1.36 10.94 -17.61
C ILE A 175 2.62 10.10 -17.85
N THR A 176 3.73 10.45 -17.22
CA THR A 176 4.97 9.65 -17.25
C THR A 176 4.72 8.22 -16.75
N MET A 177 3.97 8.06 -15.65
CA MET A 177 3.60 6.75 -15.12
C MET A 177 2.62 6.00 -16.04
N GLN A 178 1.63 6.69 -16.61
CA GLN A 178 0.67 6.09 -17.54
C GLN A 178 1.34 5.56 -18.81
N PHE A 179 2.24 6.34 -19.43
CA PHE A 179 3.00 5.91 -20.60
C PHE A 179 3.93 4.73 -20.28
N LEU A 180 4.50 4.68 -19.08
CA LEU A 180 5.29 3.54 -18.62
C LEU A 180 4.44 2.27 -18.50
N LEU A 181 3.22 2.37 -17.96
CA LEU A 181 2.27 1.27 -17.87
C LEU A 181 1.77 0.84 -19.26
N GLU A 182 1.53 1.78 -20.16
CA GLU A 182 1.13 1.51 -21.54
C GLU A 182 2.24 0.78 -22.32
N LEU A 183 3.49 1.22 -22.16
CA LEU A 183 4.64 0.52 -22.75
C LEU A 183 4.72 -0.93 -22.24
N ALA A 184 4.48 -1.15 -20.94
CA ALA A 184 4.48 -2.48 -20.34
C ALA A 184 3.35 -3.36 -20.90
N LYS A 185 2.14 -2.81 -21.06
CA LYS A 185 1.00 -3.49 -21.70
C LYS A 185 1.32 -3.88 -23.14
N ASN A 186 1.93 -2.98 -23.91
CA ASN A 186 2.33 -3.22 -25.30
C ASN A 186 3.40 -4.32 -25.41
N LEU A 187 4.34 -4.38 -24.47
CA LEU A 187 5.39 -5.40 -24.42
C LEU A 187 4.93 -6.71 -23.75
N LYS A 188 3.76 -6.73 -23.11
CA LYS A 188 3.26 -7.84 -22.27
C LYS A 188 4.26 -8.23 -21.18
N GLU A 189 5.01 -7.25 -20.68
CA GLU A 189 5.98 -7.42 -19.61
C GLU A 189 5.50 -6.72 -18.33
N ASP A 190 6.10 -7.08 -17.20
CA ASP A 190 5.82 -6.38 -15.94
C ASP A 190 6.31 -4.91 -16.03
N PRO A 191 5.50 -3.91 -15.64
CA PRO A 191 5.90 -2.50 -15.69
C PRO A 191 7.21 -2.19 -14.97
N ARG A 192 7.58 -2.97 -13.96
CA ARG A 192 8.81 -2.81 -13.19
C ARG A 192 10.05 -3.14 -14.02
N ALA A 193 9.95 -4.08 -14.96
CA ALA A 193 11.02 -4.41 -15.90
C ALA A 193 11.18 -3.31 -16.97
N CYS A 194 10.07 -2.66 -17.35
CA CYS A 194 10.03 -1.66 -18.41
C CYS A 194 10.51 -0.26 -17.98
N ILE A 195 10.85 -0.02 -16.70
CA ILE A 195 11.30 1.28 -16.20
C ILE A 195 12.54 1.78 -16.97
N ARG A 196 13.61 0.99 -17.07
CA ARG A 196 14.83 1.43 -17.76
C ARG A 196 14.62 1.64 -19.27
N PRO A 197 13.98 0.69 -19.99
CA PRO A 197 13.66 0.88 -21.40
C PRO A 197 12.84 2.15 -21.66
N PHE A 198 11.82 2.43 -20.84
CA PHE A 198 10.97 3.60 -20.96
C PHE A 198 11.78 4.91 -20.92
N PHE A 199 12.54 5.14 -19.85
CA PHE A 199 13.33 6.38 -19.72
C PHE A 199 14.44 6.48 -20.76
N THR A 200 14.97 5.36 -21.24
CA THR A 200 15.94 5.37 -22.35
C THR A 200 15.30 5.81 -23.67
N LYS A 201 14.06 5.38 -23.94
CA LYS A 201 13.28 5.82 -25.10
C LYS A 201 12.90 7.30 -24.98
N MET A 202 12.41 7.74 -23.82
CA MET A 202 12.08 9.15 -23.55
C MET A 202 13.28 10.08 -23.78
N LYS A 203 14.48 9.71 -23.36
CA LYS A 203 15.69 10.53 -23.55
C LYS A 203 16.18 10.58 -25.00
N LYS A 204 15.91 9.53 -25.78
CA LYS A 204 16.28 9.43 -27.20
C LYS A 204 15.10 9.72 -28.13
N ALA A 205 13.99 10.20 -27.58
CA ALA A 205 12.74 10.37 -28.28
C ALA A 205 12.89 11.40 -29.40
N GLU A 206 12.37 11.05 -30.57
CA GLU A 206 12.18 11.99 -31.67
C GLU A 206 11.17 13.07 -31.25
N GLU A 207 11.27 14.26 -31.86
CA GLU A 207 10.44 15.42 -31.55
C GLU A 207 8.94 15.10 -31.56
N GLN A 208 8.51 14.22 -32.48
CA GLN A 208 7.13 13.75 -32.58
C GLN A 208 6.62 13.04 -31.31
N TYR A 209 7.47 12.28 -30.63
CA TYR A 209 7.09 11.58 -29.40
C TYR A 209 7.01 12.55 -28.21
N GLN A 210 7.82 13.61 -28.19
CA GLN A 210 7.70 14.68 -27.19
C GLN A 210 6.43 15.50 -27.41
N THR A 211 6.12 15.86 -28.66
CA THR A 211 4.87 16.55 -28.99
C THR A 211 3.65 15.74 -28.58
N ALA A 212 3.62 14.43 -28.89
CA ALA A 212 2.52 13.56 -28.46
C ALA A 212 2.38 13.48 -26.93
N PHE A 213 3.50 13.48 -26.21
CA PHE A 213 3.50 13.51 -24.74
C PHE A 213 2.95 14.83 -24.19
N ASP A 214 3.36 15.96 -24.78
CA ASP A 214 2.89 17.29 -24.37
C ASP A 214 1.40 17.50 -24.69
N ASP A 215 0.92 16.98 -25.82
CA ASP A 215 -0.49 17.01 -26.21
C ASP A 215 -1.35 16.20 -25.23
N GLU A 216 -0.91 14.98 -24.87
CA GLU A 216 -1.59 14.16 -23.85
C GLU A 216 -1.56 14.80 -22.46
N LEU A 217 -0.46 15.45 -22.10
CA LEU A 217 -0.36 16.20 -20.85
C LEU A 217 -1.34 17.38 -20.83
N ALA A 218 -1.42 18.15 -21.92
CA ALA A 218 -2.37 19.25 -22.03
C ALA A 218 -3.83 18.76 -21.97
N ALA A 219 -4.14 17.67 -22.68
CA ALA A 219 -5.46 17.04 -22.64
C ALA A 219 -5.79 16.52 -21.24
N PHE A 220 -4.83 15.92 -20.54
CA PHE A 220 -5.01 15.45 -19.17
C PHE A 220 -5.26 16.61 -18.20
N ILE A 221 -4.50 17.70 -18.28
CA ILE A 221 -4.74 18.91 -17.47
C ILE A 221 -6.14 19.46 -17.73
N GLY A 222 -6.59 19.51 -19.00
CA GLY A 222 -7.95 19.90 -19.35
C GLY A 222 -9.01 19.04 -18.65
N ARG A 223 -8.87 17.71 -18.72
CA ARG A 223 -9.76 16.76 -18.05
C ARG A 223 -9.76 16.89 -16.52
N VAL A 224 -8.61 17.15 -15.91
CA VAL A 224 -8.50 17.36 -14.45
C VAL A 224 -9.27 18.61 -14.04
N LYS A 225 -9.14 19.71 -14.78
CA LYS A 225 -9.88 20.95 -14.52
C LYS A 225 -11.38 20.75 -14.64
N GLU A 226 -11.83 20.11 -15.71
CA GLU A 226 -13.25 19.78 -15.90
C GLU A 226 -13.80 18.93 -14.76
N ARG A 227 -13.06 17.90 -14.33
CA ARG A 227 -13.46 17.05 -13.19
C ARG A 227 -13.49 17.81 -11.88
N ALA A 228 -12.55 18.73 -11.65
CA ALA A 228 -12.54 19.56 -10.45
C ALA A 228 -13.75 20.50 -10.42
N GLU A 229 -14.12 21.11 -11.54
CA GLU A 229 -15.30 21.97 -11.63
C GLU A 229 -16.60 21.17 -11.41
N VAL A 230 -16.75 19.99 -12.02
CA VAL A 230 -17.91 19.10 -11.79
C VAL A 230 -18.03 18.72 -10.31
N ARG A 231 -16.91 18.50 -9.63
CA ARG A 231 -16.89 18.12 -8.21
C ARG A 231 -17.25 19.29 -7.30
N LYS A 232 -16.79 20.50 -7.60
CA LYS A 232 -17.21 21.74 -6.94
C LYS A 232 -18.70 22.00 -7.14
N GLU A 233 -19.21 21.85 -8.36
CA GLU A 233 -20.62 22.02 -8.69
C GLU A 233 -21.48 21.03 -7.91
N ARG A 234 -21.12 19.74 -7.92
CA ARG A 234 -21.82 18.72 -7.13
C ARG A 234 -21.80 18.99 -5.62
N ALA A 235 -20.67 19.46 -5.09
CA ALA A 235 -20.56 19.83 -3.68
C ALA A 235 -21.48 21.02 -3.34
N ARG A 236 -21.59 21.98 -4.25
CA ARG A 236 -22.52 23.11 -4.12
C ARG A 236 -23.98 22.68 -4.20
N GLU A 237 -24.34 21.83 -5.16
CA GLU A 237 -25.69 21.28 -5.28
C GLU A 237 -26.11 20.51 -4.01
N LEU A 238 -25.22 19.68 -3.46
CA LEU A 238 -25.47 18.96 -2.22
C LEU A 238 -25.64 19.91 -1.03
N ALA A 239 -24.84 20.98 -0.95
CA ALA A 239 -24.98 21.99 0.09
C ALA A 239 -26.29 22.79 -0.07
N GLU A 240 -26.68 23.13 -1.30
CA GLU A 240 -27.96 23.78 -1.59
C GLU A 240 -29.16 22.85 -1.28
N GLU A 241 -29.06 21.55 -1.57
CA GLU A 241 -30.08 20.56 -1.21
C GLU A 241 -30.20 20.39 0.32
N GLN A 242 -29.07 20.36 1.03
CA GLN A 242 -29.05 20.35 2.49
C GLN A 242 -29.68 21.62 3.08
N ALA A 243 -29.31 22.79 2.57
CA ALA A 243 -29.89 24.06 3.01
C ALA A 243 -31.40 24.12 2.75
N LYS A 244 -31.88 23.60 1.61
CA LYS A 244 -33.33 23.50 1.33
C LYS A 244 -34.04 22.57 2.29
N LYS A 245 -33.45 21.42 2.64
CA LYS A 245 -34.02 20.50 3.64
C LYS A 245 -34.07 21.13 5.03
N GLU A 246 -33.03 21.87 5.43
CA GLU A 246 -33.03 22.63 6.68
C GLU A 246 -34.12 23.71 6.68
N GLU A 247 -34.31 24.41 5.55
CA GLU A 247 -35.37 25.41 5.40
C GLU A 247 -36.76 24.77 5.41
N GLU A 248 -36.97 23.63 4.75
CA GLU A 248 -38.22 22.87 4.80
C GLU A 248 -38.53 22.36 6.22
N GLU A 249 -37.52 21.86 6.95
CA GLU A 249 -37.67 21.51 8.36
C GLU A 249 -38.00 22.73 9.23
N ARG A 250 -37.35 23.87 8.97
CA ARG A 250 -37.65 25.14 9.65
C ARG A 250 -39.09 25.57 9.37
N GLN A 251 -39.54 25.51 8.11
CA GLN A 251 -40.92 25.82 7.71
C GLN A 251 -41.95 24.88 8.36
N ALA A 252 -41.64 23.58 8.44
CA ALA A 252 -42.51 22.61 9.11
C ALA A 252 -42.61 22.80 10.64
N ARG A 253 -41.63 23.48 11.25
CA ARG A 253 -41.60 23.81 12.69
C ARG A 253 -42.22 25.18 13.01
N LEU A 254 -42.57 25.99 12.00
CA LEU A 254 -43.18 27.30 12.23
C LEU A 254 -44.50 27.16 12.98
N GLY A 255 -44.65 27.98 14.02
CA GLY A 255 -45.88 28.10 14.79
C GLY A 255 -47.02 28.75 14.00
N PRO A 256 -48.22 28.85 14.60
CA PRO A 256 -49.43 29.36 13.95
C PRO A 256 -49.32 30.79 13.39
N GLY A 257 -48.37 31.59 13.85
CA GLY A 257 -48.05 32.94 13.35
C GLY A 257 -46.78 33.02 12.51
N GLY A 258 -46.24 31.90 12.01
CA GLY A 258 -45.05 31.89 11.13
C GLY A 258 -43.73 32.17 11.84
N LEU A 259 -43.68 32.08 13.17
CA LEU A 259 -42.45 32.20 13.96
C LEU A 259 -41.95 30.83 14.40
N ASP A 260 -40.63 30.61 14.33
CA ASP A 260 -40.00 29.38 14.82
C ASP A 260 -39.94 29.37 16.37
N PRO A 261 -40.51 28.37 17.05
CA PRO A 261 -40.42 28.21 18.51
C PRO A 261 -38.98 28.26 19.05
N VAL A 262 -37.99 27.74 18.31
CA VAL A 262 -36.59 27.68 18.73
C VAL A 262 -35.95 29.06 18.67
N GLU A 263 -36.15 29.81 17.59
CA GLU A 263 -35.62 31.18 17.45
C GLU A 263 -36.28 32.15 18.43
N VAL A 264 -37.58 31.98 18.68
CA VAL A 264 -38.26 32.76 19.71
C VAL A 264 -37.67 32.43 21.07
N MET A 265 -37.45 31.16 21.41
CA MET A 265 -36.85 30.78 22.69
C MET A 265 -35.43 31.34 22.87
N GLU A 266 -34.56 31.27 21.87
CA GLU A 266 -33.19 31.81 21.93
C GLU A 266 -33.13 33.35 22.04
N SER A 267 -34.11 34.04 21.46
CA SER A 267 -34.19 35.51 21.50
C SER A 267 -34.91 36.06 22.75
N LEU A 268 -35.53 35.20 23.56
CA LEU A 268 -36.17 35.62 24.81
C LEU A 268 -35.11 36.00 25.87
N PRO A 269 -35.43 36.93 26.79
CA PRO A 269 -34.60 37.18 27.96
C PRO A 269 -34.31 35.90 28.76
N PRO A 270 -33.11 35.73 29.34
CA PRO A 270 -32.74 34.51 30.09
C PRO A 270 -33.67 34.18 31.25
N ALA A 271 -34.33 35.19 31.83
CA ALA A 271 -35.34 35.00 32.87
C ALA A 271 -36.62 34.35 32.31
N LEU A 272 -37.07 34.74 31.12
CA LEU A 272 -38.24 34.15 30.44
C LEU A 272 -37.91 32.77 29.85
N GLN A 273 -36.72 32.59 29.28
CA GLN A 273 -36.23 31.27 28.81
C GLN A 273 -36.35 30.22 29.90
N LYS A 274 -35.83 30.51 31.10
CA LYS A 274 -35.92 29.61 32.26
C LYS A 274 -37.36 29.31 32.65
N CYS A 275 -38.29 30.26 32.55
CA CYS A 275 -39.70 30.03 32.86
C CYS A 275 -40.34 28.99 31.92
N PHE A 276 -39.99 29.03 30.63
CA PHE A 276 -40.46 28.06 29.65
C PHE A 276 -39.74 26.70 29.75
N GLU A 277 -38.45 26.69 30.07
CA GLU A 277 -37.69 25.46 30.35
C GLU A 277 -38.21 24.71 31.59
N THR A 278 -38.56 25.42 32.66
CA THR A 278 -39.07 24.83 33.91
C THR A 278 -40.58 24.63 33.93
N GLN A 279 -41.29 25.08 32.88
CA GLN A 279 -42.76 25.08 32.79
C GLN A 279 -43.46 25.69 34.02
N ASP A 280 -42.88 26.76 34.58
CA ASP A 280 -43.35 27.38 35.82
C ASP A 280 -44.20 28.63 35.52
N ILE A 281 -45.52 28.45 35.50
CA ILE A 281 -46.52 29.51 35.26
C ILE A 281 -46.47 30.61 36.34
N PRO A 282 -46.34 30.30 37.65
CA PRO A 282 -46.09 31.32 38.68
C PRO A 282 -44.85 32.19 38.44
N LEU A 283 -43.72 31.57 38.07
CA LEU A 283 -42.47 32.28 37.82
C LEU A 283 -42.57 33.19 36.57
N LEU A 284 -43.33 32.75 35.56
CA LEU A 284 -43.66 33.57 34.39
C LEU A 284 -44.45 34.82 34.78
N GLN A 285 -45.44 34.72 35.68
CA GLN A 285 -46.21 35.88 36.14
C GLN A 285 -45.37 36.86 36.98
N GLU A 286 -44.40 36.37 37.74
CA GLU A 286 -43.48 37.20 38.52
C GLU A 286 -42.48 37.94 37.63
N THR A 287 -41.92 37.25 36.65
CA THR A 287 -41.00 37.86 35.66
C THR A 287 -41.73 38.92 34.82
N LEU A 288 -42.97 38.68 34.41
CA LEU A 288 -43.80 39.66 33.67
C LEU A 288 -44.13 40.91 34.49
N LYS A 289 -44.28 40.80 35.81
CA LYS A 289 -44.49 41.95 36.70
C LYS A 289 -43.23 42.80 36.90
N THR A 290 -42.07 42.22 36.65
CA THR A 290 -40.77 42.87 36.87
C THR A 290 -40.30 43.65 35.63
N MET A 291 -40.80 43.29 34.44
CA MET A 291 -40.50 43.97 33.17
C MET A 291 -41.57 44.99 32.77
N SER A 292 -41.27 45.82 31.77
CA SER A 292 -42.24 46.80 31.29
C SER A 292 -43.42 46.15 30.54
N LEU A 293 -44.60 46.77 30.61
CA LEU A 293 -45.81 46.25 29.96
C LEU A 293 -45.65 46.10 28.44
N LYS A 294 -44.84 46.96 27.80
CA LYS A 294 -44.57 46.91 26.36
C LYS A 294 -43.67 45.73 25.99
N GLU A 295 -42.60 45.48 26.74
CA GLU A 295 -41.70 44.34 26.51
C GLU A 295 -42.38 42.99 26.82
N ALA A 296 -43.21 42.95 27.87
CA ALA A 296 -44.01 41.78 28.22
C ALA A 296 -44.98 41.41 27.10
N LYS A 297 -45.72 42.38 26.56
CA LYS A 297 -46.63 42.16 25.43
C LYS A 297 -45.87 41.68 24.19
N TYR A 298 -44.77 42.34 23.83
CA TYR A 298 -43.94 41.99 22.67
C TYR A 298 -43.42 40.54 22.73
N HIS A 299 -42.85 40.11 23.85
CA HIS A 299 -42.35 38.75 24.00
C HIS A 299 -43.47 37.71 24.10
N MET A 300 -44.60 38.04 24.75
CA MET A 300 -45.71 37.11 24.92
C MET A 300 -46.49 36.88 23.63
N ASP A 301 -46.69 37.92 22.82
CA ASP A 301 -47.28 37.81 21.49
C ASP A 301 -46.43 36.90 20.58
N ARG A 302 -45.10 37.08 20.60
CA ARG A 302 -44.16 36.20 19.89
C ARG A 302 -44.20 34.75 20.39
N CYS A 303 -44.38 34.54 21.70
CA CYS A 303 -44.55 33.20 22.28
C CYS A 303 -45.87 32.54 21.84
N ALA A 304 -46.94 33.33 21.67
CA ALA A 304 -48.22 32.85 21.15
C ALA A 304 -48.15 32.54 19.64
N LYS A 305 -47.56 33.45 18.85
CA LYS A 305 -47.36 33.31 17.40
C LYS A 305 -46.40 32.18 17.03
N SER A 306 -45.42 31.86 17.88
CA SER A 306 -44.56 30.66 17.72
C SER A 306 -45.15 29.37 18.28
N GLY A 307 -46.29 29.43 18.99
CA GLY A 307 -46.91 28.25 19.60
C GLY A 307 -46.22 27.74 20.88
N LEU A 308 -45.26 28.51 21.41
CA LEU A 308 -44.56 28.23 22.68
C LEU A 308 -45.49 28.41 23.90
N TRP A 309 -46.51 29.24 23.76
CA TRP A 309 -47.55 29.49 24.76
C TRP A 309 -48.92 29.51 24.09
N VAL A 310 -49.92 28.82 24.68
CA VAL A 310 -51.31 28.85 24.21
C VAL A 310 -52.11 29.74 25.16
N PRO A 311 -52.51 30.97 24.75
CA PRO A 311 -53.30 31.86 25.59
C PRO A 311 -54.67 31.24 25.91
N ALA A 312 -55.19 31.51 27.11
CA ALA A 312 -56.58 31.22 27.43
C ALA A 312 -57.52 32.03 26.52
N PRO A 313 -58.76 31.57 26.25
CA PRO A 313 -59.69 32.24 25.32
C PRO A 313 -59.89 33.74 25.59
N SER A 314 -59.85 34.17 26.85
CA SER A 314 -59.99 35.56 27.27
C SER A 314 -58.74 36.44 27.06
N ALA A 315 -57.56 35.84 26.95
CA ALA A 315 -56.30 36.55 26.65
C ALA A 315 -56.09 36.72 25.14
N LYS A 316 -56.72 35.87 24.33
CA LYS A 316 -56.70 35.94 22.87
C LYS A 316 -57.44 37.18 22.35
N GLU A 317 -58.63 37.45 22.90
CA GLU A 317 -59.43 38.64 22.57
C GLU A 317 -58.78 39.97 22.99
N ALA A 318 -57.83 39.97 23.93
CA ALA A 318 -57.12 41.18 24.37
C ALA A 318 -55.85 41.46 23.56
N LEU A 319 -55.32 40.46 22.84
CA LEU A 319 -54.18 40.62 21.93
C LEU A 319 -54.64 40.97 20.51
N GLU A 320 -55.77 40.43 20.05
CA GLU A 320 -56.35 40.72 18.73
C GLU A 320 -57.03 42.10 18.65
N ARG A 321 -57.42 42.69 19.79
CA ARG A 321 -58.16 43.95 19.85
C ARG A 321 -57.28 45.20 19.82
N ASP A 322 -56.02 45.09 20.20
CA ASP A 322 -55.06 46.21 20.18
C ASP A 322 -54.34 46.32 18.81
N GLU A 323 -54.34 45.29 17.95
CA GLU A 323 -53.77 45.37 16.58
C GLU A 323 -54.59 46.32 15.67
N GLU A 324 -55.89 46.50 15.92
CA GLU A 324 -56.72 47.50 15.20
C GLU A 324 -56.46 48.95 15.68
N ASP A 325 -55.90 49.15 16.88
CA ASP A 325 -55.66 50.49 17.45
C ASP A 325 -54.22 51.02 17.21
N GLU A 326 -53.27 50.18 16.76
CA GLU A 326 -51.89 50.61 16.40
C GLU A 326 -51.72 51.03 14.93
N GLU A 327 -52.67 50.74 14.01
CA GLU A 327 -52.65 51.29 12.63
C GLU A 327 -52.99 52.79 12.57
N ASP A 328 -53.56 53.36 13.64
CA ASP A 328 -54.02 54.76 13.69
C ASP A 328 -53.02 55.75 14.37
N GLU A 329 -51.86 55.28 14.87
CA GLU A 329 -50.86 56.16 15.55
C GLU A 329 -49.57 56.45 14.73
N GLU A 330 -49.44 55.99 13.47
CA GLU A 330 -48.32 56.38 12.58
C GLU A 330 -48.65 57.50 11.55
N GLU A 331 -49.85 58.10 11.59
CA GLU A 331 -50.20 59.29 10.80
C GLU A 331 -50.37 60.55 11.67
N GLU A 332 -49.33 61.01 12.38
CA GLU A 332 -49.22 62.45 12.73
C GLU A 332 -47.79 62.91 13.05
N GLU A 333 -47.32 63.88 12.25
CA GLU A 333 -46.12 64.74 12.37
C GLU A 333 -44.75 64.09 12.07
N VAL A 334 -43.97 64.54 11.06
CA VAL A 334 -43.43 65.90 10.91
C VAL A 334 -43.19 66.28 9.44
N TYR A 335 -43.71 67.46 9.05
CA TYR A 335 -43.30 68.25 7.87
C TYR A 335 -41.99 69.01 8.17
N GLU A 336 -41.03 68.99 7.23
CA GLU A 336 -40.26 70.15 6.70
C GLU A 336 -38.96 69.69 6.02
N ASP A 337 -38.97 69.49 4.70
CA ASP A 337 -37.90 70.00 3.80
C ASP A 337 -38.26 69.73 2.33
N ALA A 338 -38.83 70.73 1.64
CA ALA A 338 -38.81 70.84 0.18
C ALA A 338 -39.44 72.18 -0.27
N LEU A 339 -38.71 73.28 -0.10
CA LEU A 339 -38.92 74.50 -0.90
C LEU A 339 -37.58 74.96 -1.45
N ASP A 340 -37.17 74.30 -2.52
CA ASP A 340 -36.25 74.84 -3.51
C ASP A 340 -37.07 75.12 -4.79
N LYS A 341 -37.68 76.31 -4.84
CA LYS A 341 -37.88 77.21 -6.01
C LYS A 341 -39.08 78.15 -5.87
#